data_AF-A0A529GD22-F1
#
_entry.id   AF-A0A529GD22-F1
#
_cell.length_a   1.000
_cell.length_b   1.000
_cell.length_c   1.000
_cell.angle_alpha   90.00
_cell.angle_beta   90.00
_cell.angle_gamma   90.00
#
_symmetry.space_group_name_H-M   'P 1'
#
loop_
_entity.id
_entity.type
_entity.pdbx_description
1 polymer ?
#
loop_
_entity_poly.entity_id
_entity_poly.type
_entity_poly.pdbx_seq_one_letter_code
_entity_poly.pdbx_strand_id
1 'polypeptide(L)' 'MLRRDIFRAGLAGAAGLFGLRQVKAAAAEEERLKVAYHLSDVDKANFVLGNIKNHYEGTGGNVDIVLVVHGPALA' A
#
# COMPACT_ATOMS: atom_id res chain seq x y z
N MET A 1 45.23 -16.65 33.58
CA MET A 1 44.41 -15.61 32.92
C MET A 1 43.41 -16.19 31.90
N LEU A 2 43.64 -17.39 31.34
CA LEU A 2 42.79 -18.06 30.32
C LEU A 2 41.30 -18.32 30.64
N ARG A 3 40.91 -18.50 31.91
CA ARG A 3 39.55 -18.97 32.26
C ARG A 3 38.47 -17.90 32.12
N ARG A 4 38.85 -16.63 32.26
CA ARG A 4 37.92 -15.49 32.24
C ARG A 4 37.56 -15.09 30.80
N ASP A 5 38.45 -15.37 29.84
CA ASP A 5 38.26 -15.03 28.44
C ASP A 5 37.36 -16.05 27.71
N ILE A 6 37.44 -17.33 28.08
CA ILE A 6 36.58 -18.39 27.53
C ILE A 6 35.11 -18.17 27.92
N PHE A 7 34.85 -17.77 29.17
CA PHE A 7 33.49 -17.47 29.62
C PHE A 7 32.89 -16.23 28.94
N ARG A 8 33.71 -15.21 28.65
CA ARG A 8 33.25 -14.00 27.94
C ARG A 8 32.99 -14.27 26.46
N ALA A 9 33.81 -15.09 25.83
CA ALA A 9 33.62 -15.51 24.44
C ALA A 9 32.34 -16.34 24.26
N GLY A 10 32.04 -17.27 25.19
CA GLY A 10 30.80 -18.06 25.16
C GLY A 10 29.53 -17.23 25.33
N LEU A 11 29.56 -16.24 26.24
CA LEU A 11 28.40 -15.36 26.48
C LEU A 11 28.12 -14.43 25.29
N ALA A 12 29.17 -13.91 24.64
CA ALA A 12 29.05 -13.07 23.45
C ALA A 12 28.51 -13.86 22.23
N GLY A 13 28.93 -15.12 22.06
CA GLY A 13 28.45 -16.00 20.98
C GLY A 13 26.97 -16.39 21.11
N ALA A 14 26.50 -16.63 22.35
CA ALA A 14 25.10 -16.95 22.60
C ALA A 14 24.16 -15.77 22.34
N ALA A 15 24.55 -14.54 22.72
CA ALA A 15 23.75 -13.34 22.47
C ALA A 15 23.57 -13.02 20.97
N GLY A 16 24.59 -13.31 20.15
CA GLY A 16 24.54 -13.10 18.70
C GLY A 16 23.52 -13.99 17.97
N LEU A 17 23.29 -15.21 18.46
CA LEU A 17 22.31 -16.14 17.89
C LEU A 17 20.86 -15.83 18.30
N PHE A 18 20.64 -15.30 19.51
CA PHE A 18 19.31 -14.89 19.97
C PHE A 18 18.88 -13.48 19.48
N GLY A 19 19.83 -12.64 19.04
CA GLY A 19 19.56 -11.30 18.52
C GLY A 19 19.08 -11.26 17.07
N LEU A 20 19.16 -12.38 16.33
CA LEU A 20 18.69 -12.48 14.95
C LEU A 20 17.16 -12.66 14.93
N ARG A 21 16.43 -11.59 15.26
CA ARG A 21 15.02 -11.51 14.88
C ARG A 21 14.96 -11.43 13.36
N GLN A 22 14.37 -12.44 12.72
CA GLN A 22 13.93 -12.31 11.34
C GLN A 22 12.88 -11.21 11.28
N VAL A 23 13.28 -10.03 10.83
CA VAL A 23 12.35 -8.99 10.42
C VAL A 23 11.75 -9.49 9.11
N LYS A 24 10.58 -10.11 9.20
CA LYS A 24 9.78 -10.38 8.01
C LYS A 24 9.44 -9.01 7.44
N ALA A 25 10.03 -8.66 6.30
CA ALA A 25 9.61 -7.50 5.54
C ALA A 25 8.10 -7.69 5.32
N ALA A 26 7.29 -6.81 5.91
CA ALA A 26 5.89 -6.74 5.54
C ALA A 26 5.92 -6.43 4.05
N ALA A 27 5.34 -7.32 3.23
CA ALA A 27 5.05 -6.96 1.86
C ALA A 27 4.24 -5.67 1.95
N ALA A 28 4.81 -4.55 1.50
CA ALA A 28 4.06 -3.33 1.36
C ALA A 28 2.91 -3.70 0.44
N GLU A 29 1.69 -3.65 0.97
CA GLU A 29 0.49 -3.71 0.15
C GLU A 29 0.69 -2.66 -0.94
N GLU A 30 0.63 -3.06 -2.22
CA GLU A 30 0.81 -2.13 -3.33
C GLU A 30 -0.12 -0.95 -3.09
N GLU A 31 0.45 0.24 -2.88
CA GLU A 31 -0.32 1.42 -2.50
C GLU A 31 -1.20 1.81 -3.69
N ARG A 32 -2.45 1.35 -3.66
CA ARG A 32 -3.42 1.61 -4.72
C ARG A 32 -3.75 3.10 -4.76
N LEU A 33 -3.72 3.65 -5.97
CA LEU A 33 -4.03 5.06 -6.21
C LEU A 33 -5.49 5.33 -5.82
N LYS A 34 -5.77 6.43 -5.12
CA LYS A 34 -7.14 6.80 -4.70
C LYS A 34 -7.60 8.02 -5.48
N VAL A 35 -8.73 7.90 -6.17
CA VAL A 35 -9.24 8.94 -7.08
C VAL A 35 -10.73 9.17 -6.85
N ALA A 36 -11.12 10.44 -6.76
CA ALA A 36 -12.52 10.85 -6.68
C ALA A 36 -12.95 11.57 -7.97
N TYR A 37 -14.01 11.09 -8.60
CA TYR A 37 -14.68 11.73 -9.73
C TYR A 37 -15.96 12.40 -9.25
N HIS A 38 -16.25 13.58 -9.80
CA HIS A 38 -17.48 14.32 -9.53
C HIS A 38 -18.33 14.41 -10.78
N LEU A 39 -19.60 14.07 -10.66
CA LEU A 39 -20.59 14.21 -11.72
C LEU A 39 -21.69 15.16 -11.27
N SER A 40 -21.68 16.38 -11.81
CA SER A 40 -22.68 17.41 -11.54
C SER A 40 -23.70 17.60 -12.66
N ASP A 41 -23.39 17.11 -13.85
CA ASP A 41 -24.12 17.35 -15.11
C ASP A 41 -24.36 16.01 -15.81
N VAL A 42 -25.64 15.64 -15.99
CA VAL A 42 -26.04 14.33 -16.52
C VAL A 42 -25.59 14.12 -17.97
N ASP A 43 -25.50 15.18 -18.77
CA ASP A 43 -25.09 15.10 -20.17
C ASP A 43 -23.64 14.62 -20.32
N LYS A 44 -22.84 14.77 -19.26
CA LYS A 44 -21.43 14.35 -19.21
C LYS A 44 -21.23 12.97 -18.58
N ALA A 45 -22.30 12.26 -18.22
CA ALA A 45 -22.20 10.96 -17.56
C ALA A 45 -21.36 9.96 -18.39
N ASN A 46 -21.65 9.82 -19.68
CA ASN A 46 -20.91 8.92 -20.57
C ASN A 46 -19.42 9.26 -20.66
N PHE A 47 -19.08 10.56 -20.66
CA PHE A 47 -17.71 11.02 -20.68
C PHE A 47 -16.98 10.70 -19.37
N VAL A 48 -17.60 10.95 -18.22
CA VAL A 48 -17.01 10.64 -16.90
C VAL A 48 -16.80 9.14 -16.75
N LEU A 49 -17.78 8.32 -17.14
CA LEU A 49 -17.66 6.86 -17.11
C LEU A 49 -16.55 6.35 -18.06
N GLY A 50 -16.43 6.95 -19.25
CA GLY A 50 -15.33 6.66 -20.18
C GLY A 50 -13.96 6.97 -19.58
N ASN A 51 -13.83 8.10 -18.87
CA ASN A 51 -12.58 8.47 -18.19
C ASN A 51 -12.25 7.52 -17.03
N ILE A 52 -13.25 7.10 -16.24
CA ILE A 52 -13.07 6.12 -15.17
C ILE A 52 -12.55 4.80 -15.74
N LYS A 53 -13.16 4.31 -16.83
CA LYS A 53 -12.70 3.10 -17.52
C LYS A 53 -11.24 3.23 -17.98
N ASN A 54 -10.91 4.32 -18.66
CA ASN A 54 -9.55 4.55 -19.15
C ASN A 54 -8.53 4.66 -18.00
N HIS A 55 -8.91 5.26 -16.86
CA HIS A 55 -8.06 5.35 -15.69
C HIS A 55 -7.82 3.98 -15.05
N TYR A 56 -8.88 3.17 -14.91
CA TYR A 56 -8.79 1.82 -14.39
C TYR A 56 -7.90 0.93 -15.28
N GLU A 57 -8.08 1.00 -16.60
CA GLU A 57 -7.26 0.26 -17.57
C GLU A 57 -5.81 0.75 -17.57
N GLY A 58 -5.58 2.07 -17.53
CA GLY A 58 -4.25 2.66 -17.52
C GLY A 58 -3.44 2.38 -16.25
N THR A 59 -4.11 2.03 -15.15
CA THR A 59 -3.47 1.63 -13.89
C THR A 59 -3.38 0.11 -13.72
N GLY A 60 -3.83 -0.67 -14.71
CA GLY A 60 -3.87 -2.14 -14.60
C GLY A 60 -4.82 -2.66 -13.52
N GLY A 61 -5.81 -1.85 -13.13
CA GLY A 61 -6.74 -2.15 -12.03
C GLY A 61 -6.24 -1.78 -10.62
N ASN A 62 -5.02 -1.26 -10.49
CA ASN A 62 -4.43 -0.85 -9.21
C ASN A 62 -4.88 0.55 -8.75
N VAL A 63 -6.19 0.81 -8.78
CA VAL A 63 -6.79 2.10 -8.40
C VAL A 63 -8.11 1.91 -7.66
N ASP A 64 -8.30 2.64 -6.57
CA ASP A 64 -9.57 2.83 -5.86
C ASP A 64 -10.27 4.08 -6.40
N ILE A 65 -11.43 3.90 -7.00
CA ILE A 65 -12.18 5.00 -7.64
C ILE A 65 -13.51 5.20 -6.90
N VAL A 66 -13.80 6.44 -6.53
CA VAL A 66 -15.09 6.87 -5.99
C VAL A 66 -15.74 7.84 -6.97
N LEU A 67 -17.00 7.60 -7.33
CA LEU A 67 -17.80 8.53 -8.11
C LEU A 67 -18.83 9.22 -7.21
N VAL A 68 -18.72 10.54 -7.08
CA VAL A 68 -19.65 11.38 -6.33
C VAL A 68 -20.58 12.07 -7.32
N VAL A 69 -21.84 11.64 -7.34
CA VAL A 69 -22.89 12.30 -8.14
C VAL A 69 -23.58 13.33 -7.26
N HIS A 70 -23.74 14.55 -7.77
CA HIS A 70 -24.37 15.65 -7.05
C HIS A 70 -25.06 16.64 -8.00
N GLY A 71 -25.85 17.57 -7.46
CA GLY A 71 -26.48 18.63 -8.26
C GLY A 71 -27.50 18.11 -9.30
N PRO A 72 -27.65 18.79 -10.45
CA PRO A 72 -28.62 18.43 -11.50
C PRO A 72 -28.50 16.99 -12.03
N ALA A 73 -27.34 16.35 -11.90
CA ALA A 73 -27.17 14.95 -12.28
C ALA A 73 -27.91 13.93 -11.37
N LEU A 74 -28.43 14.36 -10.22
CA LEU A 74 -29.28 13.54 -9.34
C LEU A 74 -30.78 13.77 -9.54
N ALA A 75 -31.17 14.79 -10.31
CA ALA A 75 -32.57 15.23 -10.43
C ALA A 75 -33.40 14.37 -11.38
#